data_AF-A0A350J1N6-F1
#
_entry.id   AF-A0A350J1N6-F1
#
_cell.length_a   1.000
_cell.length_b   1.000
_cell.length_c   1.000
_cell.angle_alpha   90.00
_cell.angle_beta   90.00
_cell.angle_gamma   90.00
#
_symmetry.space_group_name_H-M   'P 1'
#
loop_
_entity.id
_entity.type
_entity.pdbx_description
1 polymer ?
#
loop_
_entity_poly.entity_id
_entity_poly.type
_entity_poly.pdbx_seq_one_letter_code
_entity_poly.pdbx_strand_id
1 'polypeptide(L)'
;MKLLKCLSVFVFCFYTSITFASVVHHIQYDQLVGATGIEINGEVYQVQFADSSCILLFNDCDETTDFFFPDAQSGLEANLALLEQVLLDLPSGLFDSEPELTHGCYSHIQCSIVTPVGSVAPQLEVFPAVFLINKKDQRNDIHTGSGSTFRASDFGLRNSSADTLTYAIWSKEAGSGVSVPVPASFLLYSSALVAILIMKDRPPTTEVKSF
;
A
#
# COMPACT_ATOMS: atom_id res chain seq x y z
N MET A 1 -18.08 22.19 -40.50
CA MET A 1 -16.75 21.54 -40.70
C MET A 1 -15.66 21.93 -39.69
N LYS A 2 -15.68 23.11 -39.02
CA LYS A 2 -14.71 23.43 -37.95
C LYS A 2 -14.99 22.70 -36.62
N LEU A 3 -16.26 22.43 -36.31
CA LEU A 3 -16.69 21.69 -35.10
C LEU A 3 -16.34 20.19 -35.12
N LEU A 4 -16.28 19.54 -36.29
CA LEU A 4 -15.91 18.13 -36.41
C LEU A 4 -14.42 17.87 -36.11
N LYS A 5 -13.55 18.87 -36.33
CA LYS A 5 -12.12 18.75 -36.06
C LYS A 5 -11.79 18.82 -34.57
N CYS A 6 -12.55 19.61 -33.78
CA CYS A 6 -12.41 19.64 -32.32
C CYS A 6 -12.86 18.33 -31.65
N LEU A 7 -13.84 17.63 -32.23
CA LEU A 7 -14.34 16.36 -31.70
C LEU A 7 -13.27 15.25 -31.77
N SER A 8 -12.42 15.25 -32.79
CA SER A 8 -11.34 14.25 -32.95
C SER A 8 -10.19 14.39 -31.94
N VAL A 9 -9.98 15.60 -31.41
CA VAL A 9 -8.92 15.85 -30.41
C VAL A 9 -9.37 15.42 -29.00
N PHE A 10 -10.67 15.48 -28.71
CA PHE A 10 -11.22 15.06 -27.41
C PHE A 10 -11.36 13.54 -27.26
N VAL A 11 -11.53 12.80 -28.37
CA VAL A 11 -11.64 11.33 -28.37
C VAL A 11 -10.27 10.64 -28.21
N PHE A 12 -9.15 11.34 -28.48
CA PHE A 12 -7.82 10.75 -28.34
C PHE A 12 -7.28 10.75 -26.90
N CYS A 13 -7.87 11.53 -25.99
CA CYS A 13 -7.54 11.45 -24.55
C CYS A 13 -8.32 10.34 -23.81
N PHE A 14 -9.11 9.53 -24.51
CA PHE A 14 -9.94 8.46 -23.93
C PHE A 14 -9.27 7.08 -23.84
N TYR A 15 -7.97 6.97 -24.17
CA TYR A 15 -7.22 5.71 -24.04
C TYR A 15 -6.08 5.89 -23.03
N THR A 16 -6.44 5.80 -21.74
CA THR A 16 -5.71 5.13 -20.65
C THR A 16 -6.26 5.74 -19.35
N SER A 17 -7.36 5.19 -18.84
CA SER A 17 -7.63 5.31 -17.42
C SER A 17 -6.52 4.55 -16.71
N ILE A 18 -5.49 5.26 -16.26
CA ILE A 18 -4.50 4.68 -15.35
C ILE A 18 -5.26 4.49 -14.04
N THR A 19 -5.62 3.26 -13.74
CA THR A 19 -6.14 2.85 -12.44
C THR A 19 -5.00 2.93 -11.45
N PHE A 20 -4.96 3.98 -10.63
CA PHE A 20 -4.16 3.98 -9.41
C PHE A 20 -5.02 3.34 -8.33
N ALA A 21 -4.74 2.09 -7.97
CA ALA A 21 -5.23 1.55 -6.71
C ALA A 21 -4.49 2.33 -5.62
N SER A 22 -5.20 3.14 -4.83
CA SER A 22 -4.59 3.78 -3.66
C SER A 22 -4.39 2.73 -2.58
N VAL A 23 -3.30 2.84 -1.81
CA VAL A 23 -3.09 1.99 -0.63
C VAL A 23 -4.27 2.14 0.33
N VAL A 24 -4.78 1.02 0.81
CA VAL A 24 -5.83 0.94 1.82
C VAL A 24 -5.25 0.30 3.07
N HIS A 25 -5.14 1.09 4.14
CA HIS A 25 -4.69 0.66 5.46
C HIS A 25 -5.78 -0.15 6.16
N HIS A 26 -5.41 -1.31 6.69
CA HIS A 26 -6.30 -2.15 7.49
C HIS A 26 -6.05 -1.86 8.95
N ILE A 27 -7.04 -1.25 9.60
CA ILE A 27 -6.92 -0.79 10.99
C ILE A 27 -7.91 -1.58 11.86
N GLN A 28 -7.43 -2.14 12.96
CA GLN A 28 -8.25 -2.82 13.96
C GLN A 28 -7.82 -2.35 15.34
N TYR A 29 -8.79 -1.89 16.16
CA TYR A 29 -8.53 -1.40 17.52
C TYR A 29 -7.41 -0.34 17.56
N ASP A 30 -7.48 0.63 16.65
CA ASP A 30 -6.50 1.72 16.46
C ASP A 30 -5.07 1.26 16.08
N GLN A 31 -4.89 -0.02 15.74
CA GLN A 31 -3.63 -0.55 15.23
C GLN A 31 -3.68 -0.83 13.73
N LEU A 32 -2.60 -0.47 13.02
CA LEU A 32 -2.35 -0.88 11.64
C LEU A 32 -1.99 -2.37 11.62
N VAL A 33 -2.93 -3.21 11.18
CA VAL A 33 -2.73 -4.66 11.08
C VAL A 33 -2.26 -5.12 9.70
N GLY A 34 -2.28 -4.22 8.71
CA GLY A 34 -1.86 -4.52 7.35
C GLY A 34 -2.27 -3.43 6.36
N ALA A 35 -2.00 -3.66 5.08
CA ALA A 35 -2.44 -2.79 4.00
C ALA A 35 -2.57 -3.56 2.68
N THR A 36 -3.41 -3.04 1.81
CA THR A 36 -3.70 -3.53 0.44
C THR A 36 -3.41 -2.44 -0.58
N GLY A 37 -3.20 -2.78 -1.85
CA GLY A 37 -2.96 -1.83 -2.92
C GLY A 37 -1.53 -1.29 -3.00
N ILE A 38 -0.56 -1.98 -2.39
CA ILE A 38 0.85 -1.53 -2.33
C ILE A 38 1.52 -1.83 -3.67
N GLU A 39 2.05 -0.80 -4.32
CA GLU A 39 2.70 -0.97 -5.63
C GLU A 39 4.22 -1.15 -5.48
N ILE A 40 4.76 -2.25 -6.01
CA ILE A 40 6.20 -2.51 -6.09
C ILE A 40 6.52 -2.95 -7.52
N ASN A 41 7.31 -2.14 -8.23
CA ASN A 41 7.72 -2.41 -9.63
C ASN A 41 6.56 -2.71 -10.59
N GLY A 42 5.41 -2.05 -10.41
CA GLY A 42 4.22 -2.20 -11.26
C GLY A 42 3.33 -3.41 -10.94
N GLU A 43 3.64 -4.15 -9.87
CA GLU A 43 2.79 -5.21 -9.32
C GLU A 43 2.15 -4.75 -8.01
N VAL A 44 0.97 -5.27 -7.70
CA VAL A 44 0.19 -4.88 -6.51
C VAL A 44 0.22 -5.98 -5.46
N TYR A 45 0.50 -5.59 -4.23
CA TYR A 45 0.69 -6.46 -3.09
C TYR A 45 -0.18 -6.03 -1.91
N GLN A 46 -0.32 -6.96 -0.99
CA GLN A 46 -0.87 -6.73 0.33
C GLN A 46 0.12 -7.23 1.38
N VAL A 47 0.08 -6.60 2.54
CA VAL A 47 0.92 -6.92 3.70
C VAL A 47 0.04 -7.10 4.93
N GLN A 48 0.40 -8.06 5.78
CA GLN A 48 -0.14 -8.22 7.12
C GLN A 48 0.99 -8.13 8.15
N PHE A 49 0.73 -7.47 9.27
CA PHE A 49 1.66 -7.42 10.41
C PHE A 49 1.29 -8.49 11.44
N ALA A 50 2.30 -9.17 11.99
CA ALA A 50 2.11 -10.18 13.04
C ALA A 50 3.38 -10.38 13.89
N ASP A 51 3.23 -10.53 15.21
CA ASP A 51 4.32 -10.70 16.19
C ASP A 51 4.46 -12.13 16.74
N SER A 52 4.12 -13.14 15.94
CA SER A 52 4.28 -14.55 16.32
C SER A 52 5.66 -15.10 15.93
N SER A 53 5.95 -16.35 16.28
CA SER A 53 7.19 -17.02 15.87
C SER A 53 7.21 -17.30 14.38
N CYS A 54 8.41 -17.28 13.77
CA CYS A 54 8.63 -17.63 12.37
C CYS A 54 7.91 -18.92 11.98
N ILE A 55 8.17 -19.98 12.75
CA ILE A 55 7.64 -21.33 12.54
C ILE A 55 6.12 -21.36 12.40
N LEU A 56 5.41 -20.55 13.20
CA LEU A 56 3.94 -20.48 13.18
C LEU A 56 3.41 -19.64 12.02
N LEU A 57 4.17 -18.67 11.53
CA LEU A 57 3.74 -17.73 10.49
C LEU A 57 4.10 -18.21 9.07
N PHE A 58 5.19 -18.95 8.92
CA PHE A 58 5.75 -19.32 7.62
C PHE A 58 6.14 -20.81 7.57
N ASN A 59 5.31 -21.70 8.14
CA ASN A 59 5.48 -23.15 8.05
C ASN A 59 6.91 -23.64 8.34
N ASP A 60 7.37 -23.48 9.58
CA ASP A 60 8.68 -23.93 10.05
C ASP A 60 9.92 -23.12 9.58
N CYS A 61 9.78 -22.22 8.59
CA CYS A 61 10.88 -21.33 8.15
C CYS A 61 12.13 -22.09 7.70
N ASP A 62 11.95 -23.23 7.08
CA ASP A 62 12.99 -24.18 6.72
C ASP A 62 13.11 -24.40 5.20
N GLU A 63 12.23 -23.80 4.41
CA GLU A 63 12.26 -23.81 2.95
C GLU A 63 12.30 -22.41 2.35
N THR A 64 12.96 -22.24 1.20
CA THR A 64 13.00 -20.92 0.53
C THR A 64 11.62 -20.46 0.06
N THR A 65 10.70 -21.41 -0.14
CA THR A 65 9.31 -21.19 -0.56
C THR A 65 8.39 -20.73 0.57
N ASP A 66 8.85 -20.76 1.81
CA ASP A 66 8.12 -20.24 2.97
C ASP A 66 8.02 -18.72 2.94
N PHE A 67 8.96 -18.07 2.25
CA PHE A 67 9.06 -16.62 2.16
C PHE A 67 8.66 -16.13 0.78
N PHE A 68 7.93 -15.02 0.78
CA PHE A 68 7.38 -14.46 -0.44
C PHE A 68 8.47 -13.88 -1.37
N PHE A 69 9.49 -13.22 -0.79
CA PHE A 69 10.57 -12.61 -1.55
C PHE A 69 11.77 -13.56 -1.66
N PRO A 70 12.32 -13.78 -2.87
CA PRO A 70 13.40 -14.74 -3.08
C PRO A 70 14.76 -14.25 -2.58
N ASP A 71 14.98 -12.94 -2.48
CA ASP A 71 16.29 -12.35 -2.18
C ASP A 71 16.20 -11.02 -1.41
N ALA A 72 17.33 -10.56 -0.90
CA ALA A 72 17.39 -9.34 -0.10
C ALA A 72 17.07 -8.07 -0.90
N GLN A 73 17.26 -8.07 -2.23
CA GLN A 73 16.96 -6.90 -3.06
C GLN A 73 15.45 -6.71 -3.19
N SER A 74 14.72 -7.78 -3.51
CA SER A 74 13.26 -7.77 -3.57
C SER A 74 12.62 -7.49 -2.20
N GLY A 75 13.18 -8.04 -1.11
CA GLY A 75 12.77 -7.68 0.23
C GLY A 75 13.01 -6.20 0.57
N LEU A 76 14.14 -5.62 0.14
CA LEU A 76 14.45 -4.21 0.35
C LEU A 76 13.43 -3.30 -0.35
N GLU A 77 13.06 -3.63 -1.59
CA GLU A 77 12.03 -2.89 -2.35
C GLU A 77 10.68 -2.91 -1.63
N ALA A 78 10.32 -4.03 -1.00
CA ALA A 78 9.16 -4.11 -0.12
C ALA A 78 9.27 -3.23 1.13
N ASN A 79 10.43 -3.20 1.80
CA ASN A 79 10.62 -2.32 2.95
C ASN A 79 10.54 -0.83 2.57
N LEU A 80 11.04 -0.45 1.38
CA LEU A 80 10.89 0.90 0.86
C LEU A 80 9.41 1.23 0.60
N ALA A 81 8.65 0.30 0.01
CA ALA A 81 7.22 0.48 -0.20
C ALA A 81 6.43 0.61 1.12
N LEU A 82 6.85 -0.07 2.19
CA LEU A 82 6.26 0.13 3.52
C LEU A 82 6.44 1.57 4.01
N LEU A 83 7.65 2.12 3.90
CA LEU A 83 7.92 3.51 4.29
C LEU A 83 7.15 4.52 3.45
N GLU A 84 7.14 4.34 2.14
CA GLU A 84 6.62 5.34 1.22
C GLU A 84 5.09 5.32 1.11
N GLN A 85 4.45 4.19 1.43
CA GLN A 85 3.03 3.98 1.12
C GLN A 85 2.19 3.52 2.32
N VAL A 86 2.78 2.85 3.32
CA VAL A 86 2.04 2.17 4.39
C VAL A 86 2.26 2.85 5.75
N LEU A 87 3.49 3.07 6.17
CA LEU A 87 3.84 3.69 7.44
C LEU A 87 3.81 5.21 7.29
N LEU A 88 2.59 5.74 7.13
CA LEU A 88 2.34 7.16 6.92
C LEU A 88 1.47 7.70 8.05
N ASP A 89 1.71 8.95 8.42
CA ASP A 89 0.81 9.70 9.28
C ASP A 89 -0.47 10.09 8.51
N LEU A 90 -1.59 9.50 8.91
CA LEU A 90 -2.90 9.67 8.30
C LEU A 90 -3.92 10.16 9.34
N PRO A 91 -5.06 10.72 8.90
CA PRO A 91 -6.16 11.04 9.81
C PRO A 91 -6.68 9.83 10.61
N SER A 92 -6.45 8.61 10.10
CA SER A 92 -6.84 7.35 10.73
C SER A 92 -5.81 6.78 11.71
N GLY A 93 -4.61 7.35 11.78
CA GLY A 93 -3.54 6.88 12.67
C GLY A 93 -2.18 7.48 12.29
N LEU A 94 -1.36 7.76 13.30
CA LEU A 94 -0.02 8.33 13.13
C LEU A 94 1.02 7.21 13.03
N PHE A 95 0.97 6.39 11.98
CA PHE A 95 1.76 5.15 11.93
C PHE A 95 3.26 5.38 11.72
N ASP A 96 3.65 6.53 11.20
CA ASP A 96 5.06 6.97 11.08
C ASP A 96 5.54 7.51 12.44
N SER A 97 4.88 8.56 12.94
CA SER A 97 5.27 9.25 14.18
C SER A 97 4.97 8.49 15.48
N GLU A 98 4.08 7.48 15.45
CA GLU A 98 3.70 6.64 16.60
C GLU A 98 3.83 5.15 16.21
N PRO A 99 5.07 4.60 16.16
CA PRO A 99 5.32 3.24 15.69
C PRO A 99 4.62 2.15 16.51
N GLU A 100 4.27 2.43 17.76
CA GLU A 100 3.45 1.54 18.61
C GLU A 100 2.02 1.31 18.10
N LEU A 101 1.56 2.13 17.14
CA LEU A 101 0.28 1.94 16.47
C LEU A 101 0.34 0.87 15.37
N THR A 102 1.50 0.30 15.05
CA THR A 102 1.59 -0.83 14.13
C THR A 102 1.43 -2.15 14.90
N HIS A 103 0.64 -3.08 14.37
CA HIS A 103 0.37 -4.34 15.05
C HIS A 103 1.66 -5.15 15.27
N GLY A 104 1.81 -5.65 16.49
CA GLY A 104 3.04 -6.32 16.90
C GLY A 104 4.18 -5.38 17.31
N CYS A 105 3.94 -4.07 17.34
CA CYS A 105 4.87 -3.07 17.88
C CYS A 105 4.38 -2.58 19.25
N TYR A 106 5.26 -2.52 20.25
CA TYR A 106 4.92 -2.13 21.63
C TYR A 106 5.86 -1.04 22.18
N SER A 107 6.87 -0.65 21.42
CA SER A 107 7.86 0.36 21.80
C SER A 107 7.42 1.73 21.29
N HIS A 108 7.38 2.71 22.20
CA HIS A 108 7.01 4.10 21.89
C HIS A 108 8.09 4.91 21.17
N ILE A 109 9.22 4.29 20.82
CA ILE A 109 10.37 4.97 20.19
C ILE A 109 10.69 4.43 18.81
N GLN A 110 10.45 3.14 18.56
CA GLN A 110 10.69 2.52 17.28
C GLN A 110 9.92 1.20 17.13
N CYS A 111 9.69 0.77 15.89
CA CYS A 111 9.29 -0.59 15.57
C CYS A 111 10.22 -1.23 14.55
N SER A 112 10.68 -2.44 14.84
CA SER A 112 11.47 -3.27 13.93
C SER A 112 10.54 -4.19 13.14
N ILE A 113 10.37 -3.91 11.86
CA ILE A 113 9.56 -4.70 10.94
C ILE A 113 10.49 -5.59 10.13
N VAL A 114 10.21 -6.89 10.11
CA VAL A 114 11.04 -7.90 9.45
C VAL A 114 10.33 -8.47 8.23
N THR A 115 11.03 -8.45 7.10
CA THR A 115 10.61 -9.08 5.86
C THR A 115 11.56 -10.25 5.56
N PRO A 116 11.15 -11.51 5.81
CA PRO A 116 11.94 -12.69 5.49
C PRO A 116 12.22 -12.84 3.99
N VAL A 117 13.37 -13.41 3.64
CA VAL A 117 13.77 -13.64 2.24
C VAL A 117 14.36 -15.05 2.02
N GLY A 118 14.18 -15.59 0.82
CA GLY A 118 14.32 -17.00 0.43
C GLY A 118 15.74 -17.58 0.30
N SER A 119 16.56 -17.57 1.35
CA SER A 119 17.81 -18.36 1.38
C SER A 119 18.04 -19.01 2.73
N VAL A 120 17.23 -20.02 3.06
CA VAL A 120 17.34 -20.78 4.30
C VAL A 120 18.61 -21.63 4.35
N ALA A 121 19.20 -21.73 5.53
CA ALA A 121 20.20 -22.75 5.86
C ALA A 121 19.57 -23.70 6.90
N PRO A 122 18.83 -24.74 6.45
CA PRO A 122 17.99 -25.54 7.35
C PRO A 122 18.79 -26.18 8.48
N GLN A 123 20.02 -26.63 8.19
CA GLN A 123 20.92 -27.20 9.20
C GLN A 123 21.32 -26.25 10.34
N LEU A 124 21.09 -24.94 10.18
CA LEU A 124 21.40 -23.92 11.17
C LEU A 124 20.13 -23.30 11.78
N GLU A 125 18.93 -23.71 11.33
CA GLU A 125 17.64 -23.10 11.69
C GLU A 125 17.65 -21.57 11.51
N VAL A 126 18.40 -21.08 10.51
CA VAL A 126 18.48 -19.65 10.19
C VAL A 126 17.90 -19.32 8.83
N PHE A 127 17.24 -18.17 8.77
CA PHE A 127 16.76 -17.56 7.55
C PHE A 127 17.30 -16.14 7.42
N PRO A 128 17.53 -15.64 6.19
CA PRO A 128 17.86 -14.26 5.94
C PRO A 128 16.58 -13.43 5.97
N ALA A 129 16.69 -12.21 6.47
CA ALA A 129 15.63 -11.22 6.37
C ALA A 129 16.22 -9.83 6.22
N VAL A 130 15.45 -8.95 5.60
CA VAL A 130 15.72 -7.51 5.63
C VAL A 130 14.84 -6.87 6.70
N PHE A 131 15.33 -5.81 7.32
CA PHE A 131 14.58 -5.10 8.36
C PHE A 131 14.36 -3.65 7.99
N LEU A 132 13.26 -3.13 8.53
CA LEU A 132 12.88 -1.74 8.55
C LEU A 132 12.70 -1.34 10.02
N ILE A 133 13.31 -0.24 10.44
CA ILE A 133 13.11 0.35 11.76
C ILE A 133 12.37 1.66 11.55
N ASN A 134 11.08 1.64 11.83
CA ASN A 134 10.21 2.82 11.86
C ASN A 134 10.43 3.55 13.19
N LYS A 135 10.82 4.83 13.18
CA LYS A 135 11.20 5.57 14.39
C LYS A 135 10.24 6.72 14.64
N LYS A 136 9.90 6.89 15.93
CA LYS A 136 9.10 8.03 16.39
C LYS A 136 9.78 9.38 16.15
N ASP A 137 11.10 9.44 16.34
CA ASP A 137 11.81 10.68 16.08
C ASP A 137 11.94 10.87 14.56
N GLN A 138 11.72 12.09 14.05
CA GLN A 138 11.86 12.44 12.62
C GLN A 138 13.29 12.22 12.05
N ARG A 139 14.17 11.49 12.74
CA ARG A 139 15.36 10.92 12.13
C ARG A 139 14.88 9.88 11.13
N ASN A 140 15.45 9.93 9.92
CA ASN A 140 15.13 8.98 8.86
C ASN A 140 15.08 7.55 9.40
N ASP A 141 14.00 6.86 9.09
CA ASP A 141 13.86 5.44 9.31
C ASP A 141 15.04 4.67 8.75
N ILE A 142 15.36 3.54 9.39
CA ILE A 142 16.49 2.72 9.00
C ILE A 142 15.97 1.51 8.25
N HIS A 143 16.39 1.33 7.01
CA HIS A 143 16.22 0.08 6.29
C HIS A 143 17.59 -0.50 5.94
N THR A 144 17.75 -1.83 6.02
CA THR A 144 18.95 -2.50 5.52
C THR A 144 18.63 -3.34 4.28
N GLY A 145 19.49 -3.23 3.27
CA GLY A 145 19.49 -4.14 2.12
C GLY A 145 20.40 -5.36 2.31
N SER A 146 21.27 -5.37 3.33
CA SER A 146 22.05 -6.56 3.67
C SER A 146 21.21 -7.46 4.55
N GLY A 147 20.76 -8.60 3.99
CA GLY A 147 20.05 -9.63 4.72
C GLY A 147 20.78 -9.99 6.01
N SER A 148 20.13 -9.80 7.15
CA SER A 148 20.60 -10.28 8.44
C SER A 148 20.13 -11.72 8.61
N THR A 149 20.97 -12.57 9.23
CA THR A 149 20.59 -13.95 9.52
C THR A 149 19.94 -14.04 10.88
N PHE A 150 18.81 -14.71 10.96
CA PHE A 150 18.00 -14.83 12.16
C PHE A 150 17.69 -16.30 12.42
N ARG A 151 17.68 -16.73 13.69
CA ARG A 151 17.22 -18.09 14.02
C ARG A 151 15.70 -18.12 14.06
N ALA A 152 15.11 -19.19 13.56
CA ALA A 152 13.67 -19.45 13.64
C ALA A 152 13.16 -19.43 15.08
N SER A 153 13.99 -19.85 16.04
CA SER A 153 13.72 -19.85 17.48
C SER A 153 13.79 -18.48 18.15
N ASP A 154 14.46 -17.50 17.54
CA ASP A 154 14.71 -16.20 18.17
C ASP A 154 13.48 -15.27 18.07
N PHE A 155 12.45 -15.66 17.31
CA PHE A 155 11.28 -14.84 17.02
C PHE A 155 10.04 -15.33 17.77
N GLY A 156 9.31 -14.40 18.37
CA GLY A 156 8.21 -14.65 19.32
C GLY A 156 8.61 -14.49 20.80
N LEU A 157 9.91 -14.30 21.09
CA LEU A 157 10.38 -13.93 22.41
C LEU A 157 10.54 -12.41 22.48
N ARG A 158 9.65 -11.77 23.23
CA ARG A 158 9.74 -10.36 23.65
C ARG A 158 11.09 -10.10 24.31
N ASN A 159 12.12 -9.75 23.55
CA ASN A 159 13.48 -9.73 24.09
C ASN A 159 13.73 -8.46 24.93
N SER A 160 12.96 -7.38 24.72
CA SER A 160 12.89 -6.26 25.66
C SER A 160 11.74 -5.32 25.30
N SER A 161 11.38 -4.42 26.22
CA SER A 161 10.47 -3.29 25.96
C SER A 161 11.05 -2.25 24.98
N ALA A 162 12.31 -2.39 24.55
CA ALA A 162 12.99 -1.43 23.69
C ALA A 162 12.93 -1.82 22.20
N ASP A 163 12.97 -3.12 21.90
CA ASP A 163 12.93 -3.65 20.53
C ASP A 163 11.71 -4.54 20.39
N THR A 164 10.60 -3.94 19.92
CA THR A 164 9.48 -4.75 19.47
C THR A 164 9.65 -5.08 18.01
N LEU A 165 9.51 -6.37 17.71
CA LEU A 165 9.67 -6.91 16.39
C LEU A 165 8.31 -7.42 15.89
N THR A 166 7.95 -7.02 14.68
CA THR A 166 6.79 -7.56 13.95
C THR A 166 7.21 -8.06 12.57
N TYR A 167 6.55 -9.09 12.05
CA TYR A 167 6.76 -9.56 10.68
C TYR A 167 5.86 -8.81 9.71
N ALA A 168 6.41 -8.46 8.56
CA ALA A 168 5.64 -8.10 7.37
C ALA A 168 5.42 -9.37 6.52
N ILE A 169 4.19 -9.88 6.53
CA ILE A 169 3.77 -11.05 5.78
C ILE A 169 3.19 -10.57 4.45
N TRP A 170 3.91 -10.85 3.36
CA TRP A 170 3.55 -10.37 2.03
C TRP A 170 2.80 -11.41 1.22
N SER A 171 1.88 -10.92 0.40
CA SER A 171 1.26 -11.73 -0.66
C SER A 171 0.89 -10.84 -1.85
N LYS A 172 0.81 -11.45 -3.03
CA LYS A 172 0.33 -10.76 -4.22
C LYS A 172 -1.17 -10.54 -4.09
N GLU A 173 -1.65 -9.34 -4.43
CA GLU A 173 -3.09 -9.17 -4.58
C GLU A 173 -3.56 -9.91 -5.81
N ALA A 174 -4.50 -10.85 -5.62
CA ALA A 174 -5.29 -11.34 -6.73
C ALA A 174 -6.02 -10.11 -7.29
N GLY A 175 -5.78 -9.79 -8.57
CA GLY A 175 -6.40 -8.65 -9.25
C GLY A 175 -7.92 -8.77 -9.32
N SER A 176 -8.61 -8.61 -8.20
CA SER A 176 -10.01 -8.27 -8.16
C SER A 176 -10.08 -6.80 -8.54
N GLY A 177 -10.55 -6.51 -9.74
CA GLY A 177 -10.83 -5.15 -10.18
C GLY A 177 -11.83 -4.49 -9.23
N VAL A 178 -11.32 -3.84 -8.18
CA VAL A 178 -12.11 -3.01 -7.31
C VAL A 178 -12.46 -1.78 -8.13
N SER A 179 -13.68 -1.74 -8.66
CA SER A 179 -14.20 -0.57 -9.36
C SER A 179 -14.38 0.56 -8.34
N VAL A 180 -13.42 1.46 -8.26
CA VAL A 180 -13.58 2.69 -7.49
C VAL A 180 -14.71 3.51 -8.12
N PRO A 181 -15.72 3.95 -7.35
CA PRO A 181 -16.80 4.77 -7.87
C PRO A 181 -16.23 6.04 -8.49
N VAL A 182 -16.61 6.32 -9.74
CA VAL A 182 -16.24 7.58 -10.40
C VAL A 182 -16.66 8.73 -9.48
N PRO A 183 -15.75 9.66 -9.12
CA PRO A 183 -16.10 10.72 -8.19
C PRO A 183 -17.29 11.52 -8.73
N ALA A 184 -18.20 11.91 -7.83
CA ALA A 184 -19.45 12.61 -8.20
C ALA A 184 -19.21 13.90 -8.99
N SER A 185 -18.00 14.46 -8.94
CA SER A 185 -17.53 15.55 -9.79
C SER A 185 -17.66 15.24 -11.29
N PHE A 186 -17.53 13.98 -11.71
CA PHE A 186 -17.73 13.58 -13.11
C PHE A 186 -19.20 13.67 -13.53
N LEU A 187 -20.13 13.26 -12.65
CA LEU A 187 -21.58 13.42 -12.88
C LEU A 187 -21.96 14.91 -12.93
N LEU A 188 -21.38 15.72 -12.06
CA LEU A 188 -21.60 17.18 -12.06
C LEU A 188 -21.04 17.82 -13.34
N TYR A 189 -19.83 17.45 -13.76
CA TYR A 189 -19.21 18.04 -14.96
C TYR A 189 -19.93 17.60 -16.25
N SER A 190 -20.31 16.32 -16.34
CA SER A 190 -21.08 15.81 -17.48
C SER A 190 -22.49 16.39 -17.54
N SER A 191 -23.19 16.51 -16.41
CA SER A 191 -24.53 17.13 -16.38
C SER A 191 -24.49 18.61 -16.74
N ALA A 192 -23.45 19.34 -16.31
CA ALA A 192 -23.25 20.74 -16.69
C ALA A 192 -23.02 20.90 -18.21
N LEU A 193 -22.20 20.03 -18.81
CA LEU A 193 -21.95 20.04 -20.26
C LEU A 193 -23.23 19.75 -21.06
N VAL A 194 -24.04 18.77 -20.62
CA VAL A 194 -25.33 18.47 -21.25
C VAL A 194 -26.28 19.67 -21.16
N ALA A 195 -26.36 20.34 -20.01
CA ALA A 195 -27.18 21.54 -19.86
C ALA A 195 -26.75 22.67 -20.81
N ILE A 196 -25.46 22.92 -20.97
CA ILE A 196 -24.93 23.94 -21.89
C ILE A 196 -25.29 23.61 -23.35
N LEU A 197 -25.19 22.35 -23.74
CA LEU A 197 -25.56 21.91 -25.09
C LEU A 197 -27.07 22.11 -25.35
N ILE A 198 -27.93 21.74 -24.39
CA ILE A 198 -29.38 21.93 -24.50
C ILE A 198 -29.74 23.43 -24.56
N MET A 199 -29.07 24.27 -23.78
CA MET A 199 -29.32 25.72 -23.78
C MET A 199 -28.85 26.41 -25.05
N LYS A 200 -27.78 25.91 -25.68
CA LYS A 200 -27.26 26.45 -26.94
C LYS A 200 -28.20 26.24 -28.12
N ASP A 201 -28.91 25.11 -28.14
CA ASP A 201 -29.82 24.75 -29.26
C ASP A 201 -31.23 25.34 -29.09
N ARG A 202 -31.48 26.13 -28.04
CA ARG A 202 -32.78 26.78 -27.81
C ARG A 202 -32.90 28.02 -28.70
N PRO A 203 -33.83 28.06 -29.67
CA PRO A 203 -34.07 29.27 -30.45
C PRO A 203 -34.59 30.38 -29.52
N PRO A 204 -34.22 31.66 -29.75
CA PRO A 204 -34.75 32.77 -28.98
C PRO A 204 -36.28 32.76 -29.11
N THR A 205 -36.97 32.74 -27.98
CA THR A 205 -38.42 32.87 -27.93
C THR A 205 -38.81 34.19 -28.59
N THR A 206 -39.31 34.12 -29.81
CA THR A 206 -39.94 35.25 -30.48
C THR A 206 -41.17 35.65 -29.69
N GLU A 207 -41.14 36.84 -29.08
CA GLU A 207 -42.32 37.45 -28.49
C GLU A 207 -43.45 37.47 -29.52
N VAL A 208 -44.57 36.84 -29.16
CA VAL A 208 -45.82 36.94 -29.91
C VAL A 208 -46.35 38.36 -29.67
N LYS A 209 -46.21 39.24 -30.66
CA LYS A 209 -46.94 40.52 -30.70
C LYS A 209 -48.43 40.22 -30.90
N SER A 210 -49.23 40.39 -29.86
CA SER A 210 -50.68 40.49 -29.98
C SER A 210 -51.04 41.85 -30.58
N PHE A 211 -51.84 41.83 -31.66
CA PHE A 211 -52.50 43.00 -32.25
C PHE A 211 -53.64 43.51 -31.35
#